data_AF-A0A4Y2CAN3-F1
#
_entry.id   AF-A0A4Y2CAN3-F1
#
_cell.length_a   1.000
_cell.length_b   1.000
_cell.length_c   1.000
_cell.angle_alpha   90.00
_cell.angle_beta   90.00
_cell.angle_gamma   90.00
#
_symmetry.space_group_name_H-M   'P 1'
#
loop_
_entity.id
_entity.type
_entity.pdbx_description
1 polymer ?
#
loop_
_entity_poly.entity_id
_entity_poly.type
_entity_poly.pdbx_seq_one_letter_code
_entity_poly.pdbx_strand_id
1 'polypeptide(L)'
;RDKEIYGERTRENRKRDAIWTRGNEKGTGRYESRIGKRIEQGQAEMKKGQEEMKKGQEEMKNQIQSHVENQVGEIKDHVNSCIERIEDDVQSMKRDIGDVKGEVQRKIEEVEEKVQGKIGDLEKRLCELEDRPLNFPANPELTYSRPTVKSLTFDGQTSWIVFKTQFDVTRRQKPGESLQVLAADVERLMNLAYAECPQDVREGLAVQFFVDAIRDEDTQLCTRLMDFTDLKSALSYSMKYEVSKISMHTRPIRLEDNAGKKKR
;
A
#
# COMPACT_ATOMS: atom_id res chain seq x y z
N ARG A 1 -45.87 117.43 -49.93
CA ARG A 1 -46.83 116.29 -49.92
C ARG A 1 -46.15 115.00 -50.42
N ASP A 2 -45.69 114.92 -51.67
CA ASP A 2 -45.19 113.63 -52.21
C ASP A 2 -43.86 113.10 -51.60
N LYS A 3 -42.92 113.99 -51.24
CA LYS A 3 -41.66 113.60 -50.56
C LYS A 3 -41.87 113.07 -49.14
N GLU A 4 -42.91 113.54 -48.46
CA GLU A 4 -43.24 113.18 -47.08
C GLU A 4 -43.87 111.79 -47.03
N ILE A 5 -44.79 111.52 -47.96
CA ILE A 5 -45.41 110.19 -48.18
C ILE A 5 -44.35 109.12 -48.52
N TYR A 6 -43.35 109.46 -49.34
CA TYR A 6 -42.26 108.55 -49.69
C TYR A 6 -41.33 108.25 -48.50
N GLY A 7 -41.06 109.27 -47.66
CA GLY A 7 -40.29 109.14 -46.43
C GLY A 7 -41.01 108.35 -45.33
N GLU A 8 -42.35 108.44 -45.26
CA GLU A 8 -43.15 107.63 -44.34
C GLU A 8 -43.23 106.16 -44.79
N ARG A 9 -43.46 105.90 -46.08
CA ARG A 9 -43.51 104.54 -46.64
C ARG A 9 -42.19 103.77 -46.43
N THR A 10 -41.05 104.44 -46.54
CA THR A 10 -39.73 103.84 -46.29
C THR A 10 -39.49 103.56 -44.81
N ARG A 11 -39.97 104.41 -43.89
CA ARG A 11 -39.94 104.13 -42.44
C ARG A 11 -40.86 102.98 -42.04
N GLU A 12 -42.05 102.90 -42.63
CA GLU A 12 -42.98 101.78 -42.40
C GLU A 12 -42.44 100.45 -42.95
N ASN A 13 -41.82 100.45 -44.14
CA ASN A 13 -41.17 99.25 -44.67
C ASN A 13 -40.05 98.78 -43.74
N ARG A 14 -39.18 99.67 -43.24
CA ARG A 14 -38.14 99.30 -42.25
C ARG A 14 -38.72 98.76 -40.95
N LYS A 15 -39.84 99.30 -40.47
CA LYS A 15 -40.54 98.78 -39.29
C LYS A 15 -41.10 97.39 -39.55
N ARG A 16 -41.72 97.16 -40.72
CA ARG A 16 -42.22 95.83 -41.13
C ARG A 16 -41.09 94.80 -41.26
N ASP A 17 -39.97 95.18 -41.89
CA ASP A 17 -38.79 94.31 -42.01
C ASP A 17 -38.19 93.99 -40.63
N ALA A 18 -38.06 94.98 -39.74
CA ALA A 18 -37.55 94.77 -38.38
C ALA A 18 -38.49 93.91 -37.50
N ILE A 19 -39.82 94.00 -37.71
CA ILE A 19 -40.80 93.13 -37.05
C ILE A 19 -40.72 91.72 -37.61
N TRP A 20 -40.58 91.57 -38.93
CA TRP A 20 -40.46 90.29 -39.60
C TRP A 20 -39.16 89.57 -39.22
N THR A 21 -38.00 90.25 -39.23
CA THR A 21 -36.71 89.68 -38.80
C THR A 21 -36.73 89.29 -37.33
N ARG A 22 -37.19 90.18 -36.42
CA ARG A 22 -37.31 89.87 -34.99
C ARG A 22 -38.31 88.74 -34.72
N GLY A 23 -39.39 88.67 -35.49
CA GLY A 23 -40.37 87.59 -35.44
C GLY A 23 -39.76 86.25 -35.86
N ASN A 24 -38.97 86.26 -36.94
CA ASN A 24 -38.24 85.09 -37.44
C ASN A 24 -37.18 84.62 -36.42
N GLU A 25 -36.33 85.52 -35.90
CA GLU A 25 -35.31 85.23 -34.87
C GLU A 25 -35.92 84.68 -33.56
N LYS A 26 -37.05 85.25 -33.11
CA LYS A 26 -37.79 84.72 -31.95
C LYS A 26 -38.49 83.39 -32.25
N GLY A 27 -38.80 83.12 -33.52
CA GLY A 27 -39.36 81.86 -33.99
C GLY A 27 -38.29 80.77 -34.01
N THR A 28 -37.13 81.05 -34.62
CA THR A 28 -35.97 80.15 -34.70
C THR A 28 -35.41 79.86 -33.30
N GLY A 29 -35.21 80.86 -32.45
CA GLY A 29 -34.73 80.65 -31.08
C GLY A 29 -35.69 79.83 -30.21
N ARG A 30 -37.02 79.96 -30.42
CA ARG A 30 -38.01 79.10 -29.74
C ARG A 30 -37.99 77.67 -30.25
N TYR A 31 -37.77 77.48 -31.55
CA TYR A 31 -37.63 76.16 -32.16
C TYR A 31 -36.37 75.44 -31.66
N GLU A 32 -35.22 76.13 -31.70
CA GLU A 32 -33.94 75.62 -31.19
C GLU A 32 -34.01 75.28 -29.71
N SER A 33 -34.57 76.17 -28.87
CA SER A 33 -34.75 75.89 -27.43
C SER A 33 -35.64 74.68 -27.17
N ARG A 34 -36.71 74.49 -27.97
CA ARG A 34 -37.60 73.33 -27.85
C ARG A 34 -36.91 72.03 -28.26
N ILE A 35 -36.06 72.07 -29.29
CA ILE A 35 -35.26 70.92 -29.71
C ILE A 35 -34.19 70.59 -28.65
N GLY A 36 -33.46 71.59 -28.16
CA GLY A 36 -32.44 71.40 -27.13
C GLY A 36 -33.00 70.70 -25.89
N LYS A 37 -34.15 71.15 -25.37
CA LYS A 37 -34.83 70.49 -24.25
C LYS A 37 -35.21 69.04 -24.52
N ARG A 38 -35.65 68.70 -25.75
CA ARG A 38 -35.98 67.32 -26.13
C ARG A 38 -34.74 66.43 -26.20
N ILE A 39 -33.62 66.96 -26.71
CA ILE A 39 -32.34 66.25 -26.76
C ILE A 39 -31.83 66.00 -25.34
N GLU A 40 -31.82 67.02 -24.49
CA GLU A 40 -31.42 66.90 -23.08
C GLU A 40 -32.28 65.87 -22.34
N GLN A 41 -33.60 65.92 -22.52
CA GLN A 41 -34.52 64.95 -21.93
C GLN A 41 -34.23 63.53 -22.42
N GLY A 42 -34.06 63.33 -23.74
CA GLY A 42 -33.74 62.01 -24.29
C GLY A 42 -32.39 61.47 -23.80
N GLN A 43 -31.39 62.33 -23.63
CA GLN A 43 -30.10 61.95 -23.04
C GLN A 43 -30.24 61.58 -21.55
N ALA A 44 -31.05 62.31 -20.79
CA ALA A 44 -31.31 62.01 -19.38
C ALA A 44 -32.05 60.67 -19.22
N GLU A 45 -33.07 60.41 -20.05
CA GLU A 45 -33.80 59.13 -20.06
C GLU A 45 -32.88 57.96 -20.45
N MET A 46 -32.00 58.15 -21.44
CA MET A 46 -31.01 57.14 -21.82
C MET A 46 -30.01 56.85 -20.70
N LYS A 47 -29.48 57.89 -20.04
CA LYS A 47 -28.59 57.72 -18.88
C LYS A 47 -29.30 56.96 -17.76
N LYS A 48 -30.54 57.33 -17.45
CA LYS A 48 -31.35 56.65 -16.43
C LYS A 48 -31.58 55.18 -16.79
N GLY A 49 -31.92 54.87 -18.04
CA GLY A 49 -32.08 53.49 -18.51
C GLY A 49 -30.78 52.67 -18.43
N GLN A 50 -29.62 53.29 -18.70
CA GLN A 50 -28.32 52.65 -18.52
C GLN A 50 -28.01 52.37 -17.05
N GLU A 51 -28.35 53.29 -16.14
CA GLU A 51 -28.18 53.10 -14.70
C GLU A 51 -29.08 51.98 -14.16
N GLU A 52 -30.35 51.95 -14.55
CA GLU A 52 -31.29 50.87 -14.18
C GLU A 52 -30.82 49.50 -14.70
N MET A 53 -30.30 49.45 -15.93
CA MET A 53 -29.73 48.22 -16.50
C MET A 53 -28.50 47.75 -15.72
N LYS A 54 -27.57 48.65 -15.39
CA LYS A 54 -26.40 48.32 -14.56
C LYS A 54 -26.82 47.81 -13.18
N LYS A 55 -27.81 48.46 -12.56
CA LYS A 55 -28.35 48.04 -11.27
C LYS A 55 -28.97 46.65 -11.34
N GLY A 56 -29.78 46.37 -12.36
CA GLY A 56 -30.37 45.04 -12.57
C GLY A 56 -29.32 43.95 -12.82
N GLN A 57 -28.25 44.27 -13.55
CA GLN A 57 -27.11 43.35 -13.71
C GLN A 57 -26.40 43.07 -12.38
N GLU A 58 -26.18 44.09 -11.57
CA GLU A 58 -25.52 43.93 -10.26
C GLU A 58 -26.40 43.14 -9.28
N GLU A 59 -27.71 43.41 -9.24
CA GLU A 59 -28.66 42.63 -8.44
C GLU A 59 -28.66 41.16 -8.84
N MET A 60 -28.69 40.86 -10.15
CA MET A 60 -28.64 39.48 -10.65
C MET A 60 -27.31 38.79 -10.30
N LYS A 61 -26.19 39.50 -10.44
CA LYS A 61 -24.88 38.99 -10.07
C LYS A 61 -24.80 38.66 -8.57
N ASN A 62 -25.30 39.54 -7.70
CA ASN A 62 -25.31 39.33 -6.25
C ASN A 62 -26.21 38.17 -5.83
N GLN A 63 -27.36 37.99 -6.50
CA GLN A 63 -28.23 36.83 -6.27
C GLN A 63 -27.56 35.52 -6.68
N ILE A 64 -26.90 35.48 -7.85
CA ILE A 64 -26.16 34.28 -8.30
C ILE A 64 -25.01 33.99 -7.34
N GLN A 65 -24.23 35.02 -6.98
CA GLN A 65 -23.10 34.86 -6.07
C GLN A 65 -23.55 34.32 -4.71
N SER A 66 -24.57 34.92 -4.10
CA SER A 66 -25.08 34.44 -2.81
C SER A 66 -25.66 33.02 -2.88
N HIS A 67 -26.36 32.66 -3.96
CA HIS A 67 -26.87 31.31 -4.12
C HIS A 67 -25.74 30.27 -4.20
N VAL A 68 -24.70 30.56 -4.97
CA VAL A 68 -23.52 29.70 -5.07
C VAL A 68 -22.79 29.60 -3.74
N GLU A 69 -22.58 30.73 -3.04
CA GLU A 69 -21.95 30.73 -1.72
C GLU A 69 -22.73 29.90 -0.69
N ASN A 70 -24.06 30.01 -0.69
CA ASN A 70 -24.93 29.21 0.19
C ASN A 70 -24.84 27.72 -0.14
N GLN A 71 -24.94 27.33 -1.42
CA GLN A 71 -24.84 25.93 -1.83
C GLN A 71 -23.47 25.33 -1.49
N VAL A 72 -22.40 26.09 -1.72
CA VAL A 72 -21.03 25.67 -1.36
C VAL A 72 -20.90 25.53 0.15
N GLY A 73 -21.52 26.41 0.93
CA GLY A 73 -21.59 26.33 2.39
C GLY A 73 -22.26 25.04 2.85
N GLU A 74 -23.46 24.75 2.34
CA GLU A 74 -24.20 23.52 2.67
C GLU A 74 -23.40 22.25 2.31
N ILE A 75 -22.79 22.21 1.12
CA ILE A 75 -21.95 21.08 0.71
C ILE A 75 -20.76 20.92 1.66
N LYS A 76 -20.11 22.02 2.04
CA LYS A 76 -18.99 22.00 2.97
C LYS A 76 -19.41 21.44 4.33
N ASP A 77 -20.55 21.87 4.85
CA ASP A 77 -21.06 21.39 6.13
C ASP A 77 -21.43 19.89 6.08
N HIS A 78 -22.07 19.45 4.99
CA HIS A 78 -22.33 18.03 4.75
C HIS A 78 -21.05 17.20 4.67
N VAL A 79 -20.03 17.67 3.95
CA VAL A 79 -18.73 16.99 3.83
C VAL A 79 -18.05 16.90 5.19
N ASN A 80 -18.03 17.98 5.97
CA ASN A 80 -17.45 17.98 7.31
C ASN A 80 -18.16 16.98 8.24
N SER A 81 -19.50 16.95 8.22
CA SER A 81 -20.26 15.98 9.00
C SER A 81 -19.97 14.53 8.59
N CYS A 82 -19.82 14.26 7.29
CA CYS A 82 -19.41 12.95 6.80
C CYS A 82 -17.99 12.56 7.27
N ILE A 83 -17.06 13.53 7.27
CA ILE A 83 -15.68 13.31 7.74
C ILE A 83 -15.69 12.94 9.23
N GLU A 84 -16.38 13.71 10.08
CA GLU A 84 -16.47 13.45 11.53
C GLU A 84 -17.00 12.04 11.82
N ARG A 85 -18.04 11.60 11.11
CA ARG A 85 -18.58 10.24 11.25
C ARG A 85 -17.57 9.15 10.89
N ILE A 86 -16.81 9.36 9.82
CA ILE A 86 -15.76 8.41 9.40
C ILE A 86 -14.64 8.38 10.45
N GLU A 87 -14.25 9.53 10.98
CA GLU A 87 -13.24 9.61 12.03
C GLU A 87 -13.69 8.86 13.29
N ASP A 88 -14.94 9.03 13.72
CA ASP A 88 -15.54 8.30 14.84
C ASP A 88 -15.52 6.79 14.62
N ASP A 89 -15.97 6.32 13.44
CA ASP A 89 -15.98 4.90 13.07
C ASP A 89 -14.55 4.33 13.09
N VAL A 90 -13.58 5.04 12.52
CA VAL A 90 -12.16 4.63 12.50
C VAL A 90 -11.58 4.56 13.92
N GLN A 91 -11.89 5.51 14.80
CA GLN A 91 -11.44 5.45 16.19
C GLN A 91 -12.08 4.28 16.94
N SER A 92 -13.36 3.98 16.67
CA SER A 92 -14.03 2.82 17.25
C SER A 92 -13.37 1.52 16.79
N MET A 93 -13.18 1.35 15.48
CA MET A 93 -12.50 0.18 14.91
C MET A 93 -11.10 -0.01 15.49
N LYS A 94 -10.37 1.08 15.72
CA LYS A 94 -9.04 1.02 16.34
C LYS A 94 -9.09 0.46 17.77
N ARG A 95 -10.13 0.79 18.55
CA ARG A 95 -10.35 0.19 19.88
C ARG A 95 -10.65 -1.29 19.77
N ASP A 96 -11.59 -1.67 18.90
CA ASP A 96 -12.00 -3.08 18.71
C ASP A 96 -10.81 -3.96 18.29
N ILE A 97 -9.96 -3.47 17.37
CA ILE A 97 -8.73 -4.16 16.96
C ILE A 97 -7.79 -4.34 18.16
N GLY A 98 -7.68 -3.34 19.03
CA GLY A 98 -6.89 -3.42 20.26
C GLY A 98 -7.40 -4.50 21.22
N ASP A 99 -8.72 -4.56 21.41
CA ASP A 99 -9.36 -5.55 22.28
C ASP A 99 -9.20 -6.97 21.73
N VAL A 100 -9.44 -7.17 20.42
CA VAL A 100 -9.23 -8.46 19.74
C VAL A 100 -7.77 -8.88 19.85
N LYS A 101 -6.81 -7.96 19.64
CA LYS A 101 -5.39 -8.24 19.80
C LYS A 101 -5.07 -8.70 21.23
N GLY A 102 -5.62 -8.03 22.23
CA GLY A 102 -5.45 -8.41 23.64
C GLY A 102 -6.08 -9.75 23.99
N GLU A 103 -7.24 -10.10 23.42
CA GLU A 103 -7.86 -11.41 23.60
C GLU A 103 -7.04 -12.53 22.94
N VAL A 104 -6.56 -12.32 21.72
CA VAL A 104 -5.72 -13.28 21.01
C VAL A 104 -4.42 -13.53 21.79
N GLN A 105 -3.77 -12.47 22.28
CA GLN A 105 -2.55 -12.61 23.07
C GLN A 105 -2.79 -13.43 24.35
N ARG A 106 -3.87 -13.13 25.10
CA ARG A 106 -4.24 -13.92 26.30
C ARG A 106 -4.49 -15.39 25.99
N LYS A 107 -5.18 -15.69 24.88
CA LYS A 107 -5.42 -17.08 24.46
C LYS A 107 -4.13 -17.82 24.08
N ILE A 108 -3.17 -17.12 23.47
CA ILE A 108 -1.86 -17.70 23.17
C ILE A 108 -1.12 -18.03 24.47
N GLU A 109 -1.04 -17.08 25.41
CA GLU A 109 -0.41 -17.29 26.73
C GLU A 109 -1.07 -18.48 27.46
N GLU A 110 -2.40 -18.57 27.49
CA GLU A 110 -3.12 -19.70 28.11
C GLU A 110 -2.81 -21.05 27.43
N VAL A 111 -2.71 -21.06 26.10
CA VAL A 111 -2.34 -22.28 25.35
C VAL A 111 -0.88 -22.68 25.63
N GLU A 112 0.03 -21.71 25.67
CA GLU A 112 1.44 -21.94 26.01
C GLU A 112 1.59 -22.54 27.40
N GLU A 113 0.92 -21.97 28.41
CA GLU A 113 0.93 -22.52 29.78
C GLU A 113 0.40 -23.97 29.82
N LYS A 114 -0.70 -24.25 29.10
CA LYS A 114 -1.25 -25.63 29.01
C LYS A 114 -0.29 -26.60 28.33
N VAL A 115 0.42 -26.17 27.28
CA VAL A 115 1.40 -27.00 26.57
C VAL A 115 2.61 -27.25 27.46
N GLN A 116 3.14 -26.22 28.11
CA GLN A 116 4.26 -26.36 29.05
C GLN A 116 3.92 -27.29 30.22
N GLY A 117 2.72 -27.17 30.79
CA GLY A 117 2.24 -28.08 31.85
C GLY A 117 2.22 -29.55 31.39
N LYS A 118 1.69 -29.83 30.19
CA LYS A 118 1.68 -31.18 29.62
C LYS A 118 3.09 -31.72 29.33
N ILE A 119 4.01 -30.87 28.88
CA ILE A 119 5.41 -31.26 28.68
C ILE A 119 6.04 -31.66 30.01
N GLY A 120 5.87 -30.85 31.06
CA GLY A 120 6.38 -31.17 32.40
C GLY A 120 5.82 -32.48 32.96
N ASP A 121 4.53 -32.75 32.77
CA ASP A 121 3.91 -34.02 33.16
C ASP A 121 4.52 -35.22 32.40
N LEU A 122 4.80 -35.05 31.10
CA LEU A 122 5.44 -36.08 30.29
C LEU A 122 6.90 -36.31 30.69
N GLU A 123 7.66 -35.25 30.96
CA GLU A 123 9.03 -35.33 31.46
C GLU A 123 9.09 -36.08 32.79
N LYS A 124 8.18 -35.79 33.73
CA LYS A 124 8.09 -36.51 35.00
C LYS A 124 7.83 -38.00 34.80
N ARG A 125 6.87 -38.35 33.92
CA ARG A 125 6.56 -39.76 33.58
C ARG A 125 7.74 -40.46 32.91
N LEU A 126 8.54 -39.72 32.13
CA LEU A 126 9.75 -40.25 31.51
C LEU A 126 10.82 -40.55 32.57
N CYS A 127 11.04 -39.63 33.53
CA CYS A 127 11.95 -39.88 34.66
C CYS A 127 11.55 -41.10 35.49
N GLU A 128 10.25 -41.26 35.80
CA GLU A 128 9.74 -42.43 36.54
C GLU A 128 9.98 -43.76 35.81
N LEU A 129 9.99 -43.76 34.47
CA LEU A 129 10.30 -44.94 33.65
C LEU A 129 11.81 -45.21 33.55
N GLU A 130 12.63 -44.16 33.56
CA GLU A 130 14.08 -44.25 33.48
C GLU A 130 14.70 -44.77 34.79
N ASP A 131 14.13 -44.41 35.94
CA ASP A 131 14.53 -44.90 37.27
C ASP A 131 14.10 -46.34 37.55
N ARG A 132 13.34 -46.98 36.66
CA ARG A 132 12.97 -48.39 36.81
C ARG A 132 14.18 -49.27 36.41
N PRO A 133 14.84 -49.97 37.35
CA PRO A 133 15.98 -50.79 37.00
C PRO A 133 15.53 -51.92 36.05
N LEU A 134 16.05 -51.89 34.83
CA LEU A 134 16.02 -53.04 33.91
C LEU A 134 16.87 -54.15 34.53
N ASN A 135 16.24 -55.01 35.33
CA ASN A 135 16.86 -56.24 35.82
C ASN A 135 17.03 -57.22 34.64
N PHE A 136 18.05 -57.00 33.82
CA PHE A 136 18.58 -58.07 32.98
C PHE A 136 19.41 -59.00 33.87
N PRO A 137 19.12 -60.32 33.90
CA PRO A 137 20.06 -61.26 34.49
C PRO A 137 21.38 -61.14 33.72
N ALA A 138 22.45 -60.81 34.44
CA ALA A 138 23.78 -60.65 33.87
C ALA A 138 24.20 -61.95 33.17
N ASN A 139 24.27 -61.91 31.84
CA ASN A 139 24.93 -62.96 31.06
C ASN A 139 26.36 -62.47 30.71
N PRO A 140 27.41 -63.04 31.31
CA PRO A 140 28.79 -62.57 31.14
C PRO A 140 29.43 -63.22 29.91
N GLU A 141 29.05 -62.83 28.68
CA GLU A 141 29.73 -63.38 27.49
C GLU A 141 29.71 -62.53 26.20
N LEU A 142 29.64 -61.20 26.30
CA LEU A 142 29.85 -60.33 25.13
C LEU A 142 30.99 -59.35 25.36
N THR A 143 32.20 -59.83 25.07
CA THR A 143 33.33 -58.98 24.72
C THR A 143 32.94 -58.12 23.52
N TYR A 144 33.09 -56.80 23.66
CA TYR A 144 32.68 -55.80 22.71
C TYR A 144 33.25 -56.06 21.31
N SER A 145 32.42 -56.59 20.43
CA SER A 145 32.63 -56.49 18.99
C SER A 145 32.21 -55.09 18.55
N ARG A 146 33.16 -54.33 18.01
CA ARG A 146 32.92 -53.07 17.29
C ARG A 146 31.75 -53.28 16.31
N PRO A 147 30.64 -52.53 16.40
CA PRO A 147 29.52 -52.74 15.48
C PRO A 147 30.01 -52.48 14.07
N THR A 148 30.11 -53.53 13.27
CA THR A 148 30.04 -53.41 11.83
C THR A 148 28.62 -52.91 11.58
N VAL A 149 28.48 -51.63 11.25
CA VAL A 149 27.20 -51.01 10.92
C VAL A 149 26.61 -51.81 9.76
N LYS A 150 25.68 -52.71 10.09
CA LYS A 150 24.91 -53.47 9.10
C LYS A 150 24.14 -52.47 8.24
N SER A 151 23.94 -52.83 6.97
CA SER A 151 23.12 -52.07 6.04
C SER A 151 21.77 -51.73 6.67
N LEU A 152 21.39 -50.45 6.55
CA LEU A 152 20.21 -49.85 7.14
C LEU A 152 18.95 -50.60 6.67
N THR A 153 18.45 -51.51 7.49
CA THR A 153 17.17 -52.19 7.29
C THR A 153 16.34 -51.86 8.51
N PHE A 154 15.32 -51.00 8.32
CA PHE A 154 14.36 -50.69 9.38
C PHE A 154 13.47 -51.93 9.54
N ASP A 155 13.82 -52.79 10.48
CA ASP A 155 13.16 -54.07 10.77
C ASP A 155 11.94 -53.93 11.69
N GLY A 156 11.55 -52.69 12.01
CA GLY A 156 10.49 -52.36 12.97
C GLY A 156 10.84 -52.66 14.43
N GLN A 157 12.03 -53.21 14.74
CA GLN A 157 12.50 -53.45 16.11
C GLN A 157 13.37 -52.30 16.64
N THR A 158 14.02 -51.57 15.75
CA THR A 158 14.94 -50.47 16.09
C THR A 158 14.17 -49.19 16.43
N SER A 159 14.44 -48.59 17.60
CA SER A 159 13.84 -47.31 18.01
C SER A 159 14.14 -46.18 17.01
N TRP A 160 13.19 -45.26 16.82
CA TRP A 160 13.30 -44.09 15.93
C TRP A 160 14.57 -43.26 16.17
N ILE A 161 14.99 -43.11 17.44
CA ILE A 161 16.21 -42.38 17.79
C ILE A 161 17.43 -43.09 17.21
N VAL A 162 17.51 -44.41 17.39
CA VAL A 162 18.63 -45.22 16.87
C VAL A 162 18.65 -45.17 15.34
N PHE A 163 17.48 -45.27 14.69
CA PHE A 163 17.36 -45.15 13.25
C PHE A 163 17.82 -43.78 12.73
N LYS A 164 17.34 -42.69 13.34
CA LYS A 164 17.73 -41.32 12.97
C LYS A 164 19.23 -41.10 13.16
N THR A 165 19.79 -41.48 14.31
CA THR A 165 21.24 -41.40 14.57
C THR A 165 22.04 -42.23 13.57
N GLN A 166 21.59 -43.45 13.26
CA GLN A 166 22.29 -44.30 12.30
C GLN A 166 22.24 -43.70 10.90
N PHE A 167 21.13 -43.10 10.50
CA PHE A 167 21.00 -42.38 9.23
C PHE A 167 21.91 -41.14 9.19
N ASP A 168 21.88 -40.30 10.23
CA ASP A 168 22.70 -39.10 10.36
C ASP A 168 24.21 -39.39 10.32
N VAL A 169 24.63 -40.49 10.96
CA VAL A 169 26.03 -40.95 10.97
C VAL A 169 26.42 -41.57 9.62
N THR A 170 25.51 -42.30 8.99
CA THR A 170 25.82 -43.03 7.75
C THR A 170 25.74 -42.13 6.52
N ARG A 171 24.88 -41.11 6.53
CA ARG A 171 24.54 -40.33 5.34
C ARG A 171 24.54 -38.82 5.54
N ARG A 172 25.75 -38.26 5.55
CA ARG A 172 26.02 -36.83 5.29
C ARG A 172 26.55 -36.65 3.86
N GLN A 173 26.35 -35.47 3.27
CA GLN A 173 26.96 -35.11 1.99
C GLN A 173 28.49 -35.28 2.11
N LYS A 174 29.17 -35.85 1.12
CA LYS A 174 30.64 -35.96 1.14
C LYS A 174 31.29 -34.73 0.50
N PRO A 175 32.55 -34.40 0.80
CA PRO A 175 33.27 -33.34 0.07
C PRO A 175 33.31 -33.63 -1.43
N GLY A 176 32.82 -32.68 -2.23
CA GLY A 176 32.74 -32.82 -3.70
C GLY A 176 31.57 -33.65 -4.22
N GLU A 177 30.69 -34.16 -3.34
CA GLU A 177 29.46 -34.83 -3.75
C GLU A 177 28.41 -33.79 -4.16
N SER A 178 27.84 -33.93 -5.36
CA SER A 178 26.76 -33.04 -5.80
C SER A 178 25.47 -33.33 -5.03
N LEU A 179 24.64 -32.30 -4.88
CA LEU A 179 23.32 -32.42 -4.24
C LEU A 179 22.43 -33.47 -4.93
N GLN A 180 22.60 -33.68 -6.24
CA GLN A 180 21.84 -34.68 -6.99
C GLN A 180 22.17 -36.11 -6.55
N VAL A 181 23.45 -36.41 -6.34
CA VAL A 181 23.89 -37.74 -5.88
C VAL A 181 23.43 -37.98 -4.44
N LEU A 182 23.47 -36.92 -3.61
CA LEU A 182 22.90 -36.96 -2.27
C LEU A 182 21.41 -37.28 -2.28
N ALA A 183 20.62 -36.51 -3.02
CA ALA A 183 19.17 -36.68 -3.12
C ALA A 183 18.78 -38.06 -3.65
N ALA A 184 19.45 -38.56 -4.69
CA ALA A 184 19.18 -39.88 -5.25
C ALA A 184 19.43 -41.01 -4.24
N ASP A 185 20.49 -40.90 -3.43
CA ASP A 185 20.77 -41.91 -2.41
C ASP A 185 19.81 -41.81 -1.21
N VAL A 186 19.41 -40.60 -0.81
CA VAL A 186 18.35 -40.40 0.21
C VAL A 186 17.04 -40.99 -0.28
N GLU A 187 16.62 -40.70 -1.51
CA GLU A 187 15.42 -41.26 -2.14
C GLU A 187 15.47 -42.79 -2.16
N ARG A 188 16.60 -43.37 -2.57
CA ARG A 188 16.81 -44.82 -2.57
C ARG A 188 16.68 -45.40 -1.16
N LEU A 189 17.29 -44.77 -0.15
CA LEU A 189 17.22 -45.22 1.24
C LEU A 189 15.80 -45.12 1.80
N MET A 190 15.06 -44.05 1.49
CA MET A 190 13.67 -43.88 1.94
C MET A 190 12.74 -44.89 1.28
N ASN A 191 12.93 -45.17 -0.01
CA ASN A 191 12.14 -46.19 -0.72
C ASN A 191 12.43 -47.61 -0.21
N LEU A 192 13.63 -47.87 0.29
CA LEU A 192 13.98 -49.15 0.91
C LEU A 192 13.46 -49.28 2.35
N ALA A 193 13.60 -48.23 3.16
CA ALA A 193 13.22 -48.25 4.57
C ALA A 193 11.70 -48.12 4.77
N TYR A 194 11.00 -47.43 3.88
CA TYR A 194 9.58 -47.08 4.02
C TYR A 194 8.75 -47.45 2.79
N ALA A 195 9.04 -48.60 2.16
CA ALA A 195 8.34 -49.08 0.97
C ALA A 195 6.81 -49.17 1.14
N GLU A 196 6.34 -49.47 2.35
CA GLU A 196 4.91 -49.66 2.68
C GLU A 196 4.21 -48.36 3.15
N CYS A 197 4.95 -47.28 3.35
CA CYS A 197 4.41 -45.99 3.81
C CYS A 197 3.80 -45.20 2.63
N PRO A 198 2.71 -44.42 2.84
CA PRO A 198 2.20 -43.48 1.84
C PRO A 198 3.29 -42.57 1.26
N GLN A 199 3.18 -42.29 -0.04
CA GLN A 199 4.22 -41.59 -0.81
C GLN A 199 4.49 -40.17 -0.27
N ASP A 200 3.44 -39.45 0.12
CA ASP A 200 3.50 -38.10 0.69
C ASP A 200 4.29 -38.06 2.00
N VAL A 201 4.07 -39.05 2.89
CA VAL A 201 4.82 -39.16 4.15
C VAL A 201 6.28 -39.51 3.88
N ARG A 202 6.53 -40.41 2.92
CA ARG A 202 7.89 -40.78 2.52
C ARG A 202 8.66 -39.61 1.92
N GLU A 203 8.00 -38.79 1.10
CA GLU A 203 8.59 -37.60 0.48
C GLU A 203 8.90 -36.52 1.52
N GLY A 204 8.00 -36.27 2.47
CA GLY A 204 8.27 -35.33 3.58
C GLY A 204 9.46 -35.75 4.45
N LEU A 205 9.57 -37.05 4.76
CA LEU A 205 10.74 -37.60 5.44
C LEU A 205 12.01 -37.44 4.59
N ALA A 206 11.93 -37.74 3.29
CA ALA A 206 13.06 -37.61 2.38
C ALA A 206 13.57 -36.16 2.30
N VAL A 207 12.67 -35.16 2.27
CA VAL A 207 13.03 -33.73 2.33
C VAL A 207 13.77 -33.43 3.62
N GLN A 208 13.22 -33.81 4.77
CA GLN A 208 13.83 -33.52 6.07
C GLN A 208 15.24 -34.11 6.16
N PHE A 209 15.41 -35.37 5.79
CA PHE A 209 16.71 -36.05 5.81
C PHE A 209 17.68 -35.49 4.77
N PHE A 210 17.20 -35.11 3.57
CA PHE A 210 18.03 -34.46 2.56
C PHE A 210 18.59 -33.13 3.07
N VAL A 211 17.72 -32.26 3.60
CA VAL A 211 18.12 -30.95 4.14
C VAL A 211 19.10 -31.10 5.28
N ASP A 212 18.83 -32.02 6.22
CA ASP A 212 19.72 -32.28 7.35
C ASP A 212 21.07 -32.87 6.89
N ALA A 213 21.11 -33.60 5.77
CA ALA A 213 22.34 -34.18 5.24
C ALA A 213 23.25 -33.20 4.47
N ILE A 214 22.74 -32.05 4.03
CA ILE A 214 23.51 -31.00 3.34
C ILE A 214 24.65 -30.49 4.24
N ARG A 215 25.86 -30.37 3.68
CA ARG A 215 27.03 -29.87 4.42
C ARG A 215 27.16 -28.36 4.44
N ASP A 216 26.72 -27.68 3.39
CA ASP A 216 26.75 -26.22 3.33
C ASP A 216 25.65 -25.64 4.21
N GLU A 217 26.04 -24.97 5.30
CA GLU A 217 25.11 -24.49 6.32
C GLU A 217 24.13 -23.45 5.77
N ASP A 218 24.59 -22.54 4.90
CA ASP A 218 23.71 -21.55 4.25
C ASP A 218 22.66 -22.24 3.36
N THR A 219 23.07 -23.21 2.54
CA THR A 219 22.16 -23.95 1.66
C THR A 219 21.18 -24.80 2.48
N GLN A 220 21.64 -25.42 3.56
CA GLN A 220 20.79 -26.16 4.49
C GLN A 220 19.72 -25.24 5.10
N LEU A 221 20.12 -24.11 5.70
CA LEU A 221 19.20 -23.19 6.36
C LEU A 221 18.18 -22.59 5.38
N CYS A 222 18.64 -22.14 4.20
CA CYS A 222 17.74 -21.60 3.18
C CYS A 222 16.74 -22.64 2.66
N THR A 223 17.16 -23.90 2.55
CA THR A 223 16.26 -24.98 2.13
C THR A 223 15.30 -25.37 3.26
N ARG A 224 15.73 -25.33 4.54
CA ARG A 224 14.90 -25.62 5.72
C ARG A 224 13.81 -24.57 5.97
N LEU A 225 14.09 -23.31 5.65
CA LEU A 225 13.11 -22.22 5.76
C LEU A 225 11.94 -22.34 4.77
N MET A 226 12.05 -23.26 3.81
CA MET A 226 11.03 -23.51 2.82
C MET A 226 10.26 -24.78 3.20
N ASP A 227 8.94 -24.72 3.18
CA ASP A 227 8.05 -25.84 3.50
C ASP A 227 7.88 -26.78 2.29
N PHE A 228 8.97 -27.41 1.84
CA PHE A 228 8.92 -28.37 0.75
C PHE A 228 8.26 -29.68 1.21
N THR A 229 7.36 -30.19 0.39
CA THR A 229 6.71 -31.49 0.59
C THR A 229 7.27 -32.57 -0.33
N ASP A 230 7.94 -32.16 -1.42
CA ASP A 230 8.54 -33.06 -2.39
C ASP A 230 10.07 -32.87 -2.49
N LEU A 231 10.80 -33.99 -2.50
CA LEU A 231 12.28 -34.01 -2.52
C LEU A 231 12.85 -33.33 -3.77
N LYS A 232 12.14 -33.43 -4.90
CA LYS A 232 12.59 -32.91 -6.18
C LYS A 232 12.61 -31.37 -6.19
N SER A 233 11.60 -30.72 -5.60
CA SER A 233 11.53 -29.28 -5.42
C SER A 233 12.59 -28.80 -4.45
N ALA A 234 12.78 -29.50 -3.33
CA ALA A 234 13.85 -29.20 -2.38
C ALA A 234 15.23 -29.22 -3.07
N LEU A 235 15.54 -30.30 -3.80
CA LEU A 235 16.79 -30.42 -4.57
C LEU A 235 16.95 -29.29 -5.60
N SER A 236 15.90 -29.02 -6.38
CA SER A 236 15.89 -27.97 -7.41
C SER A 236 16.19 -26.59 -6.81
N TYR A 237 15.56 -26.28 -5.67
CA TYR A 237 15.81 -25.04 -4.95
C TYR A 237 17.23 -24.95 -4.42
N SER A 238 17.70 -25.98 -3.70
CA SER A 238 19.07 -26.01 -3.16
C SER A 238 20.13 -25.85 -4.25
N MET A 239 19.95 -26.51 -5.41
CA MET A 239 20.83 -26.35 -6.57
C MET A 239 20.85 -24.90 -7.10
N LYS A 240 19.68 -24.26 -7.23
CA LYS A 240 19.59 -22.85 -7.65
C LYS A 240 20.28 -21.92 -6.66
N TYR A 241 20.16 -22.21 -5.37
CA TYR A 241 20.80 -21.45 -4.31
C TYR A 241 22.32 -21.57 -4.36
N GLU A 242 22.88 -22.78 -4.55
CA GLU A 242 24.33 -22.98 -4.72
C GLU A 242 24.90 -22.16 -5.89
N VAL A 243 24.22 -22.15 -7.03
CA VAL A 243 24.63 -21.36 -8.20
C VAL A 243 24.55 -19.86 -7.92
N SER A 244 23.49 -19.41 -7.24
CA SER A 244 23.31 -18.00 -6.87
C SER A 244 24.35 -17.53 -5.84
N LYS A 245 24.70 -18.38 -4.88
CA LYS A 245 25.73 -18.15 -3.86
C LYS A 245 27.09 -17.89 -4.51
N ILE A 246 27.45 -18.67 -5.54
CA ILE A 246 28.67 -18.47 -6.33
C ILE A 246 28.65 -17.11 -7.05
N SER A 247 27.49 -16.68 -7.57
CA SER A 247 27.34 -15.36 -8.21
C SER A 247 27.46 -14.18 -7.24
N MET A 248 26.99 -14.32 -6.00
CA MET A 248 27.08 -13.26 -4.99
C MET A 248 28.53 -13.07 -4.49
N HIS A 249 29.30 -14.15 -4.41
CA HIS A 249 30.70 -14.12 -3.94
C HIS A 249 31.72 -13.76 -5.04
N THR A 250 31.30 -13.55 -6.29
CA THR A 250 32.18 -13.21 -7.43
C THR A 250 32.09 -11.76 -7.91
N ARG A 251 31.38 -10.87 -7.19
CA ARG A 251 31.50 -9.42 -7.43
C ARG A 251 32.71 -8.87 -6.67
N PRO A 252 33.80 -8.42 -7.33
CA PRO A 252 34.80 -7.64 -6.63
C PRO A 252 34.15 -6.30 -6.27
N ILE A 253 33.94 -6.08 -4.97
CA ILE A 253 33.69 -4.76 -4.41
C ILE A 253 34.96 -3.95 -4.68
N ARG A 254 35.02 -3.26 -5.83
CA ARG A 254 35.95 -2.13 -6.01
C ARG A 254 35.34 -0.95 -5.25
N LEU A 255 35.70 -0.84 -3.98
CA LEU A 255 35.69 0.44 -3.28
C LEU A 255 36.86 1.25 -3.87
N GLU A 256 36.57 2.07 -4.88
CA GLU A 256 37.42 3.20 -5.23
C GLU A 256 37.25 4.26 -4.13
N ASP A 257 38.03 4.12 -3.06
CA ASP A 257 38.27 5.21 -2.10
C ASP A 257 39.09 6.30 -2.81
N ASN A 258 38.42 7.34 -3.29
CA ASN A 258 39.10 8.59 -3.69
C ASN A 258 38.75 9.72 -2.73
N ALA A 259 39.47 9.74 -1.60
CA ALA A 259 39.70 10.92 -0.80
C ALA A 259 40.53 11.93 -1.60
N GLY A 260 39.86 12.82 -2.33
CA GLY A 260 40.47 13.91 -3.10
C GLY A 260 40.11 15.28 -2.55
N LYS A 261 40.91 15.80 -1.64
CA LYS A 261 40.90 17.20 -1.18
C LYS A 261 40.82 18.18 -2.35
N LYS A 262 39.98 19.21 -2.28
CA LYS A 262 40.34 20.54 -2.78
C LYS A 262 39.55 21.67 -2.11
N LYS A 263 40.33 22.54 -1.46
CA LYS A 263 40.01 23.91 -1.06
C LYS A 263 39.45 24.72 -2.23
N ARG A 264 38.38 25.48 -2.01
CA ARG A 264 38.34 26.95 -2.05
C ARG A 264 37.00 27.45 -1.54
#